data_AF-A0A1G7JL00-F1
#
_entry.id   AF-A0A1G7JL00-F1
#
_cell.length_a   1.000
_cell.length_b   1.000
_cell.length_c   1.000
_cell.angle_alpha   90.00
_cell.angle_beta   90.00
_cell.angle_gamma   90.00
#
_symmetry.space_group_name_H-M   'P 1'
#
loop_
_entity.id
_entity.type
_entity.pdbx_description
1 polymer ?
#
loop_
_entity_poly.entity_id
_entity_poly.type
_entity_poly.pdbx_seq_one_letter_code
_entity_poly.pdbx_strand_id
1 'polypeptide(L)'
;MLKYVRFAAIAAGVLIAVPMSSARAQNMESAAVKRMMNSQAQMAASDRQKKMLADADELLAKAQLLKAAVDQTRKDELSIDVIRQADEIEKLAKSVKDRMRQ
;
A
#
# COMPACT_ATOMS: atom_id res chain seq x y z
N MET A 1 -61.05 -8.69 59.18
CA MET A 1 -61.89 -8.72 57.97
C MET A 1 -61.28 -7.80 56.92
N LEU A 2 -61.23 -8.34 55.70
CA LEU A 2 -60.65 -7.85 54.46
C LEU A 2 -61.55 -6.79 53.81
N LYS A 3 -61.00 -5.73 53.20
CA LYS A 3 -61.58 -5.05 52.01
C LYS A 3 -60.48 -4.24 51.30
N TYR A 4 -60.06 -4.80 50.17
CA TYR A 4 -59.11 -4.26 49.21
C TYR A 4 -59.69 -3.05 48.46
N VAL A 5 -58.90 -2.02 48.26
CA VAL A 5 -59.04 -1.14 47.09
C VAL A 5 -57.68 -1.03 46.42
N ARG A 6 -57.62 -1.53 45.19
CA ARG A 6 -56.45 -1.61 44.32
C ARG A 6 -56.27 -0.26 43.66
N PHE A 7 -55.13 0.40 43.84
CA PHE A 7 -54.67 1.40 42.87
C PHE A 7 -53.19 1.20 42.60
N ALA A 8 -52.94 0.81 41.36
CA ALA A 8 -51.65 0.62 40.75
C ALA A 8 -50.98 1.98 40.51
N ALA A 9 -49.66 2.03 40.70
CA ALA A 9 -48.79 2.88 39.92
C ALA A 9 -47.39 2.26 39.96
N ILE A 10 -47.17 1.29 39.09
CA ILE A 10 -45.84 0.89 38.66
C ILE A 10 -45.30 2.10 37.88
N ALA A 11 -44.52 2.95 38.53
CA ALA A 11 -43.74 3.97 37.84
C ALA A 11 -42.45 3.33 37.31
N ALA A 12 -42.61 2.53 36.25
CA ALA A 12 -41.53 2.17 35.36
C ALA A 12 -41.12 3.45 34.59
N GLY A 13 -40.31 4.29 35.23
CA GLY A 13 -39.70 5.47 34.63
C GLY A 13 -38.29 5.14 34.21
N VAL A 14 -38.16 4.67 32.96
CA VAL A 14 -36.95 4.40 32.19
C VAL A 14 -35.77 5.30 32.60
N LEU A 15 -34.78 4.70 33.28
CA LEU A 15 -33.44 5.28 33.38
C LEU A 15 -32.78 5.17 32.01
N ILE A 16 -33.06 6.11 31.10
CA ILE A 16 -32.23 6.27 29.90
C ILE A 16 -30.90 6.87 30.39
N ALA A 17 -29.99 6.00 30.80
CA ALA A 17 -28.57 6.32 30.78
C ALA A 17 -28.20 6.52 29.31
N VAL A 18 -28.35 7.75 28.79
CA VAL A 18 -27.79 8.12 27.50
C VAL A 18 -26.27 7.96 27.65
N PRO A 19 -25.60 7.07 26.91
CA PRO A 19 -24.15 7.00 26.95
C PRO A 19 -23.61 8.20 26.14
N MET A 20 -23.59 9.39 26.74
CA MET A 20 -22.92 10.57 26.17
C MET A 20 -21.39 10.39 26.06
N SER A 21 -20.86 9.22 26.42
CA SER A 21 -19.44 8.85 26.31
C SER A 21 -19.12 7.99 25.07
N SER A 22 -20.11 7.47 24.33
CA SER A 22 -19.84 6.59 23.18
C SER A 22 -19.48 7.35 21.90
N ALA A 23 -20.12 8.49 21.62
CA ALA A 23 -19.88 9.23 20.36
C ALA A 23 -18.46 9.81 20.24
N ARG A 24 -17.86 10.25 21.35
CA ARG A 24 -16.48 10.74 21.38
C ARG A 24 -15.47 9.60 21.30
N ALA A 25 -15.73 8.49 21.99
CA ALA A 25 -14.91 7.28 21.90
C ALA A 25 -14.94 6.67 20.48
N GLN A 26 -16.12 6.57 19.86
CA GLN A 26 -16.31 6.11 18.48
C GLN A 26 -15.63 7.02 17.45
N ASN A 27 -15.66 8.34 17.65
CA ASN A 27 -14.90 9.29 16.80
C ASN A 27 -13.38 9.15 16.97
N MET A 28 -12.89 8.86 18.18
CA MET A 28 -11.46 8.66 18.42
C MET A 28 -10.97 7.33 17.83
N GLU A 29 -11.76 6.27 17.92
CA GLU A 29 -11.46 4.97 17.30
C GLU A 29 -11.42 5.07 15.77
N SER A 30 -12.43 5.68 15.16
CA SER A 30 -12.46 5.91 13.71
C SER A 30 -11.34 6.83 13.21
N ALA A 31 -10.97 7.87 13.98
CA ALA A 31 -9.81 8.70 13.67
C ALA A 31 -8.49 7.93 13.78
N ALA A 32 -8.34 7.04 14.78
CA ALA A 32 -7.16 6.20 14.95
C ALA A 32 -7.02 5.20 13.79
N VAL A 33 -8.11 4.53 13.40
CA VAL A 33 -8.14 3.64 12.23
C VAL A 33 -7.76 4.40 10.95
N LYS A 34 -8.31 5.60 10.73
CA LYS A 34 -7.97 6.42 9.55
C LYS A 34 -6.50 6.82 9.52
N ARG A 35 -5.90 7.19 10.67
CA ARG A 35 -4.46 7.47 10.75
C ARG A 35 -3.61 6.24 10.46
N MET A 36 -3.99 5.08 10.99
CA MET A 36 -3.31 3.82 10.74
C MET A 36 -3.36 3.45 9.24
N MET A 37 -4.53 3.55 8.61
CA MET A 37 -4.70 3.32 7.16
C MET A 37 -3.85 4.29 6.33
N ASN A 38 -3.86 5.60 6.67
CA ASN A 38 -3.04 6.59 5.98
C ASN A 38 -1.54 6.31 6.14
N SER A 39 -1.10 5.92 7.33
CA SER A 39 0.30 5.55 7.59
C SER A 39 0.71 4.33 6.78
N GLN A 40 -0.14 3.30 6.70
CA GLN A 40 0.12 2.12 5.87
C GLN A 40 0.19 2.47 4.38
N ALA A 41 -0.72 3.31 3.90
CA ALA A 41 -0.70 3.78 2.52
C ALA A 41 0.59 4.57 2.19
N GLN A 42 1.05 5.43 3.11
CA GLN A 42 2.30 6.18 2.94
C GLN A 42 3.53 5.26 2.92
N MET A 43 3.58 4.26 3.80
CA MET A 43 4.67 3.27 3.81
C MET A 43 4.69 2.47 2.50
N ALA A 44 3.54 1.98 2.04
CA ALA A 44 3.43 1.25 0.79
C ALA A 44 3.87 2.09 -0.43
N ALA A 45 3.49 3.37 -0.46
CA ALA A 45 3.92 4.31 -1.50
C ALA A 45 5.44 4.52 -1.49
N SER A 46 6.03 4.69 -0.30
CA SER A 46 7.47 4.85 -0.13
C SER A 46 8.24 3.60 -0.59
N ASP A 47 7.75 2.41 -0.23
CA ASP A 47 8.39 1.16 -0.64
C ASP A 47 8.28 0.91 -2.14
N ARG A 48 7.16 1.29 -2.77
CA ARG A 48 7.05 1.28 -4.24
C ARG A 48 8.06 2.23 -4.88
N GLN A 49 8.20 3.44 -4.37
CA GLN A 49 9.17 4.42 -4.88
C GLN A 49 10.60 3.90 -4.78
N LYS A 50 10.99 3.30 -3.64
CA LYS A 50 12.31 2.70 -3.47
C LYS A 50 12.58 1.59 -4.48
N LYS A 51 11.61 0.70 -4.70
CA LYS A 51 11.72 -0.37 -5.70
C LYS A 51 11.87 0.20 -7.12
N MET A 52 11.07 1.20 -7.49
CA MET A 52 11.19 1.88 -8.78
C MET A 52 12.57 2.50 -9.02
N LEU A 53 13.15 3.14 -8.00
CA LEU A 53 14.49 3.71 -8.09
C LEU A 53 15.55 2.62 -8.26
N ALA A 54 15.49 1.56 -7.45
CA ALA A 54 16.41 0.43 -7.55
C ALA A 54 16.35 -0.26 -8.93
N ASP A 55 15.15 -0.46 -9.47
CA ASP A 55 14.96 -1.02 -10.81
C ASP A 55 15.55 -0.12 -11.91
N ALA A 56 15.42 1.21 -11.78
CA ALA A 56 15.98 2.17 -12.72
C ALA A 56 17.52 2.18 -12.68
N ASP A 57 18.10 2.10 -11.48
CA ASP A 57 19.55 1.99 -11.30
C ASP A 57 20.10 0.69 -11.91
N GLU A 58 19.41 -0.43 -11.70
CA GLU A 58 19.78 -1.71 -12.32
C GLU A 58 19.71 -1.64 -13.85
N LEU A 59 18.65 -1.04 -14.39
CA LEU A 59 18.48 -0.88 -15.83
C LEU A 59 19.60 -0.03 -16.43
N LEU A 60 19.97 1.07 -15.77
CA LEU A 60 21.08 1.92 -16.19
C LEU A 60 22.41 1.15 -16.20
N ALA A 61 22.69 0.40 -15.13
CA ALA A 61 23.92 -0.40 -15.03
C ALA A 61 24.01 -1.45 -16.14
N LYS A 62 22.92 -2.20 -16.38
CA LYS A 62 22.89 -3.19 -17.48
C LYS A 62 23.06 -2.54 -18.85
N ALA A 63 22.44 -1.38 -19.09
CA ALA A 63 22.58 -0.64 -20.35
C ALA A 63 24.03 -0.19 -20.58
N GLN A 64 24.72 0.28 -19.53
CA GLN A 64 26.14 0.64 -19.60
C GLN A 64 27.03 -0.57 -19.91
N LEU A 65 26.76 -1.71 -19.28
CA LEU A 65 27.48 -2.97 -19.55
C LEU A 65 27.28 -3.43 -21.00
N LEU A 66 26.04 -3.40 -21.50
CA LEU A 66 25.75 -3.76 -22.88
C LEU A 66 26.47 -2.82 -23.85
N LYS A 67 26.48 -1.51 -23.58
CA LYS A 67 27.22 -0.55 -24.39
C LYS A 67 28.72 -0.89 -24.43
N ALA A 68 29.33 -1.17 -23.28
CA ALA A 68 30.73 -1.53 -23.22
C ALA A 68 31.03 -2.83 -23.99
N ALA A 69 30.16 -3.83 -23.88
CA ALA A 69 30.30 -5.09 -24.61
C ALA A 69 30.18 -4.89 -26.12
N VAL A 70 29.24 -4.04 -26.58
CA VAL A 70 29.08 -3.67 -27.99
C VAL A 70 30.29 -2.87 -28.51
N ASP A 71 30.79 -1.92 -27.73
CA ASP A 71 31.96 -1.12 -28.10
C ASP A 71 33.24 -1.98 -28.22
N GLN A 72 33.29 -3.12 -27.52
CA GLN A 72 34.40 -4.09 -27.58
C GLN A 72 34.26 -5.12 -28.70
N THR A 73 33.05 -5.37 -29.22
CA THR A 73 32.84 -6.24 -30.38
C THR A 73 33.28 -5.57 -31.68
N ARG A 74 33.96 -6.32 -32.56
CA ARG A 74 34.26 -5.85 -33.93
C ARG A 74 32.95 -5.80 -34.72
N LYS A 75 32.85 -4.88 -35.69
CA LYS A 75 31.62 -4.58 -36.46
C LYS A 75 30.91 -5.80 -37.09
N ASP A 76 31.63 -6.91 -37.24
CA ASP A 76 31.17 -8.08 -38.01
C ASP A 76 30.94 -9.31 -37.12
N GLU A 77 31.15 -9.21 -35.80
CA GLU A 77 31.00 -10.31 -34.84
C GLU A 77 30.20 -9.82 -33.61
N LEU A 78 28.87 -9.91 -33.66
CA LEU A 78 28.05 -9.74 -32.47
C LEU A 78 28.01 -11.07 -31.70
N SER A 79 28.48 -11.07 -30.45
CA SER A 79 28.45 -12.27 -29.60
C SER A 79 27.02 -12.65 -29.21
N ILE A 80 26.75 -13.95 -29.12
CA ILE A 80 25.50 -14.51 -28.55
C ILE A 80 25.26 -13.96 -27.13
N ASP A 81 26.33 -13.68 -26.39
CA ASP A 81 26.24 -13.13 -25.04
C ASP A 81 25.69 -11.69 -25.03
N VAL A 82 26.09 -10.88 -26.02
CA VAL A 82 25.59 -9.50 -26.20
C VAL A 82 24.10 -9.52 -26.52
N ILE A 83 23.65 -10.46 -27.36
CA ILE A 83 22.23 -10.64 -27.69
C ILE A 83 21.44 -11.04 -26.44
N ARG A 84 21.92 -12.00 -25.65
CA ARG A 84 21.27 -12.38 -24.38
C ARG A 84 21.18 -11.22 -23.39
N GLN A 85 22.25 -10.43 -23.26
CA GLN A 85 22.23 -9.24 -22.40
C GLN A 85 21.20 -8.20 -22.86
N ALA A 86 21.05 -8.01 -24.17
CA ALA A 86 20.02 -7.12 -24.72
C ALA A 86 18.60 -7.62 -24.40
N ASP A 87 18.33 -8.93 -24.51
CA ASP A 87 17.04 -9.52 -24.14
C ASP A 87 16.70 -9.34 -22.65
N GLU A 88 17.69 -9.49 -21.77
CA GLU A 88 17.51 -9.26 -20.33
C GLU A 88 17.18 -7.79 -20.04
N ILE A 89 17.85 -6.86 -20.71
CA ILE A 89 17.57 -5.43 -20.60
C ILE A 89 16.17 -5.11 -21.08
N GLU A 90 15.71 -5.68 -22.20
CA GLU A 90 14.35 -5.45 -22.70
C GLU A 90 13.30 -5.92 -21.68
N LYS A 91 13.50 -7.11 -21.09
CA LYS A 91 12.60 -7.66 -20.07
C LYS A 91 12.57 -6.78 -18.83
N LEU A 92 13.73 -6.34 -18.34
CA LEU A 92 13.81 -5.44 -17.19
C LEU A 92 13.13 -4.10 -17.51
N ALA A 93 13.42 -3.50 -18.66
CA ALA A 93 12.82 -2.25 -19.10
C ALA A 93 11.28 -2.31 -19.17
N LYS A 94 10.72 -3.42 -19.70
CA LYS A 94 9.27 -3.66 -19.67
C LYS A 94 8.75 -3.75 -18.24
N SER A 95 9.43 -4.49 -17.37
CA SER A 95 9.04 -4.64 -15.96
C SER A 95 9.06 -3.31 -15.19
N VAL A 96 10.09 -2.48 -15.42
CA VAL A 96 10.18 -1.13 -14.83
C VAL A 96 9.03 -0.26 -15.32
N LYS A 97 8.78 -0.22 -16.63
CA LYS A 97 7.70 0.56 -17.24
C LYS A 97 6.32 0.18 -16.68
N ASP A 98 6.07 -1.11 -16.51
CA ASP A 98 4.80 -1.59 -15.95
C ASP A 98 4.67 -1.22 -14.47
N ARG A 99 5.76 -1.31 -13.68
CA ARG A 99 5.76 -0.86 -12.28
C ARG A 99 5.57 0.64 -12.12
N MET A 100 6.10 1.45 -13.04
CA MET A 100 5.89 2.91 -13.05
C MET A 100 4.46 3.34 -13.36
N ARG A 101 3.68 2.48 -14.03
CA ARG A 101 2.28 2.76 -14.39
C ARG A 101 1.28 2.41 -13.29
N GLN A 102 1.66 1.52 -12.38
CA GLN A 102 0.82 1.08 -11.28
C GLN A 102 0.86 2.06 -10.12
#